data_AF-A0A2G6GA81-F1
#
_entry.id   AF-A0A2G6GA81-F1
#
_cell.length_a   1.000
_cell.length_b   1.000
_cell.length_c   1.000
_cell.angle_alpha   90.00
_cell.angle_beta   90.00
_cell.angle_gamma   90.00
#
_symmetry.space_group_name_H-M   'P 1'
#
loop_
_entity.id
_entity.type
_entity.pdbx_description
1 polymer ?
#
loop_
_entity_poly.entity_id
_entity_poly.type
_entity_poly.pdbx_seq_one_letter_code
_entity_poly.pdbx_strand_id
1 'polypeptide(L)'
;MKKEMFQKLNILKKTTLLLCTLFLFSFAFAFSQTAEEIKKQISQQDSKIAQIEKAIKESEAKIKKYSGQSQLLKKEIAKLDLLKNQLQKAIYQKEKSIKNLKNTINAISKNISSEKEKIIKLKEELKKSIFFIYQKENTSRFETILSGASISEIARDLTVRERIVEVLEKNISEIIKTKADLENNKKQKEKETQKLNEEKESLADKKYVLESNKKQKDKLLKETKNKETNYKKLLAEQKKVRQQVQQEIAKLESRLKFVADKNTIPKPQVGLFSWPTRPWPSKVHIITQFFGLTTFREVYYNGKGHNGIDVGVPIGSGLYSAMSGVVKATGDNTKSCKGVQYGRWVVVDHQNGLSTLYAHMERIDVKPGQRVSRGQKIGLSGNTGYSTGPHLHFTVFYTKGLKIQTISHRYKGRCYGAKMTVPIASHKAYTDPFDYLPKPEFNLILKPVSFGQKGKAVKNLQNMLKYEKVFPRNISANGMFGSTTEKSLKRWKEKYKISGDGKSFSASDLQKFKAKY
;
A
#
# COMPACT_ATOMS: atom_id res chain seq x y z
N MET A 1 14.01 22.85 -24.96
CA MET A 1 13.51 23.23 -23.61
C MET A 1 12.22 24.05 -23.61
N LYS A 2 12.09 25.14 -24.40
CA LYS A 2 10.89 26.01 -24.36
C LYS A 2 9.56 25.34 -24.77
N LYS A 3 9.56 24.40 -25.74
CA LYS A 3 8.34 23.70 -26.22
C LYS A 3 7.72 22.73 -25.19
N GLU A 4 8.54 21.96 -24.48
CA GLU A 4 8.06 21.06 -23.42
C GLU A 4 7.56 21.81 -22.18
N MET A 5 8.17 22.97 -21.87
CA MET A 5 7.73 23.83 -20.78
C MET A 5 6.37 24.46 -21.08
N PHE A 6 6.13 24.86 -22.34
CA PHE A 6 4.83 25.38 -22.80
C PHE A 6 3.71 24.32 -22.78
N GLN A 7 4.01 23.08 -23.17
CA GLN A 7 3.05 21.98 -23.06
C GLN A 7 2.72 21.63 -21.60
N LYS A 8 3.71 21.65 -20.69
CA LYS A 8 3.47 21.45 -19.25
C LYS A 8 2.64 22.58 -18.65
N LEU A 9 2.87 23.84 -19.01
CA LEU A 9 2.07 24.98 -18.56
C LEU A 9 0.62 24.91 -19.04
N ASN A 10 0.39 24.51 -20.29
CA ASN A 10 -0.97 24.41 -20.83
C ASN A 10 -1.77 23.25 -20.26
N ILE A 11 -1.14 22.11 -19.96
CA ILE A 11 -1.81 20.99 -19.28
C ILE A 11 -2.13 21.37 -17.84
N LEU A 12 -1.18 21.98 -17.11
CA LEU A 12 -1.40 22.43 -15.73
C LEU A 12 -2.50 23.50 -15.68
N LYS A 13 -2.46 24.52 -16.55
CA LYS A 13 -3.50 25.55 -16.64
C LYS A 13 -4.88 24.99 -16.97
N LYS A 14 -5.00 24.01 -17.88
CA LYS A 14 -6.29 23.37 -18.19
C LYS A 14 -6.81 22.48 -17.07
N THR A 15 -5.94 21.82 -16.29
CA THR A 15 -6.36 21.01 -15.13
C THR A 15 -6.70 21.85 -13.90
N THR A 16 -5.98 22.95 -13.65
CA THR A 16 -6.26 23.86 -12.53
C THR A 16 -7.51 24.69 -12.79
N LEU A 17 -7.78 25.08 -14.05
CA LEU A 17 -9.02 25.78 -14.41
C LEU A 17 -10.26 24.89 -14.25
N LEU A 18 -10.15 23.58 -14.52
CA LEU A 18 -11.23 22.61 -14.28
C LEU A 18 -11.47 22.37 -12.78
N LEU A 19 -10.41 22.35 -11.96
CA LEU A 19 -10.53 22.19 -10.50
C LEU A 19 -10.99 23.46 -9.77
N CYS A 20 -10.56 24.65 -10.20
CA CYS A 20 -10.94 25.92 -9.58
C CYS A 20 -12.37 26.35 -9.92
N THR A 21 -12.88 26.03 -11.13
CA THR A 21 -14.30 26.25 -11.46
C THR A 21 -15.25 25.29 -10.73
N LEU A 22 -14.73 24.21 -10.13
CA LEU A 22 -15.47 23.25 -9.32
C LEU A 22 -15.61 23.64 -7.84
N PHE A 23 -14.90 24.67 -7.36
CA PHE A 23 -14.86 25.03 -5.93
C PHE A 23 -15.63 26.32 -5.56
N LEU A 24 -16.15 27.05 -6.54
CA LEU A 24 -16.64 28.43 -6.35
C LEU A 24 -18.16 28.61 -6.24
N PHE A 25 -18.91 27.64 -5.69
CA PHE A 25 -20.33 27.86 -5.37
C PHE A 25 -20.71 27.25 -4.02
N SER A 26 -20.21 27.86 -2.94
CA SER A 26 -20.63 27.56 -1.58
C SER A 26 -21.05 28.83 -0.86
N PHE A 27 -22.04 29.55 -1.36
CA PHE A 27 -22.90 30.42 -0.55
C PHE A 27 -24.14 30.79 -1.38
N ALA A 28 -25.22 30.03 -1.19
CA ALA A 28 -26.54 30.42 -1.69
C ALA A 28 -27.59 30.05 -0.65
N PHE A 29 -28.40 31.05 -0.32
CA PHE A 29 -29.48 31.07 0.64
C PHE A 29 -30.41 29.86 0.54
N ALA A 30 -30.94 29.46 1.70
CA ALA A 30 -31.92 28.39 1.84
C ALA A 30 -33.30 28.81 1.27
N PHE A 31 -33.43 28.87 -0.05
CA PHE A 31 -34.72 28.84 -0.72
C PHE A 31 -35.16 27.39 -0.96
N SER A 32 -36.47 27.15 -0.87
CA SER A 32 -37.11 25.87 -1.14
C SER A 32 -36.93 25.50 -2.62
N GLN A 33 -35.88 24.74 -2.95
CA GLN A 33 -35.61 24.26 -4.31
C GLN A 33 -36.78 23.44 -4.85
N THR A 34 -37.19 23.70 -6.09
CA THR A 34 -38.26 22.93 -6.76
C THR A 34 -37.77 21.56 -7.23
N ALA A 35 -38.69 20.60 -7.43
CA ALA A 35 -38.34 19.28 -7.94
C ALA A 35 -37.62 19.33 -9.31
N GLU A 36 -37.93 20.35 -10.12
CA GLU A 36 -37.36 20.57 -11.44
C GLU A 36 -35.92 21.11 -11.37
N GLU A 37 -35.65 22.04 -10.46
CA GLU A 37 -34.29 22.52 -10.17
C GLU A 37 -33.36 21.39 -9.67
N ILE A 38 -33.89 20.49 -8.84
CA ILE A 38 -33.13 19.34 -8.34
C ILE A 38 -32.82 18.34 -9.47
N LYS A 39 -33.77 18.08 -10.39
CA LYS A 39 -33.52 17.25 -11.59
C LYS A 39 -32.44 17.84 -12.48
N LYS A 40 -32.44 19.16 -12.68
CA LYS A 40 -31.40 19.87 -13.44
C LYS A 40 -30.02 19.73 -12.80
N GLN A 41 -29.94 19.84 -11.47
CA GLN A 41 -28.67 19.63 -10.73
C GLN A 41 -28.18 18.18 -10.82
N ILE A 42 -29.08 17.18 -10.78
CA ILE A 42 -28.71 15.77 -10.98
C ILE A 42 -28.12 15.56 -12.38
N SER A 43 -28.81 16.03 -13.42
CA SER A 43 -28.33 15.93 -14.80
C SER A 43 -26.95 16.59 -15.01
N GLN A 44 -26.72 17.74 -14.38
CA GLN A 44 -25.41 18.40 -14.40
C GLN A 44 -24.31 17.59 -13.69
N GLN A 45 -24.63 16.95 -12.57
CA GLN A 45 -23.68 16.11 -11.83
C GLN A 45 -23.43 14.77 -12.55
N ASP A 46 -24.42 14.19 -13.23
CA ASP A 46 -24.25 13.01 -14.09
C ASP A 46 -23.31 13.32 -15.27
N SER A 47 -23.47 14.49 -15.90
CA SER A 47 -22.54 14.95 -16.93
C SER A 47 -21.10 15.09 -16.39
N LYS A 48 -20.93 15.51 -15.13
CA LYS A 48 -19.60 15.57 -14.48
C LYS A 48 -19.05 14.18 -14.21
N ILE A 49 -19.88 13.21 -13.78
CA ILE A 49 -19.46 11.81 -13.62
C ILE A 49 -18.97 11.25 -14.94
N ALA A 50 -19.69 11.45 -16.04
CA ALA A 50 -19.28 10.97 -17.36
C ALA A 50 -17.91 11.51 -17.78
N GLN A 51 -17.64 12.80 -17.50
CA GLN A 51 -16.34 13.42 -17.75
C GLN A 51 -15.23 12.84 -16.84
N ILE A 52 -15.51 12.61 -15.56
CA ILE A 52 -14.56 11.99 -14.62
C ILE A 52 -14.26 10.55 -15.01
N GLU A 53 -15.25 9.78 -15.46
CA GLU A 53 -15.07 8.40 -15.92
C GLU A 53 -14.20 8.33 -17.19
N LYS A 54 -14.40 9.25 -18.13
CA LYS A 54 -13.51 9.40 -19.28
C LYS A 54 -12.07 9.70 -18.84
N ALA A 55 -11.90 10.64 -17.91
CA ALA A 55 -10.58 11.00 -17.39
C ALA A 55 -9.91 9.86 -16.60
N ILE A 56 -10.68 9.04 -15.86
CA ILE A 56 -10.19 7.83 -15.19
C ILE A 56 -9.69 6.82 -16.22
N LYS A 57 -10.46 6.55 -17.28
CA LYS A 57 -10.08 5.61 -18.35
C LYS A 57 -8.79 6.05 -19.05
N GLU A 58 -8.64 7.35 -19.31
CA GLU A 58 -7.41 7.92 -19.86
C GLU A 58 -6.21 7.79 -18.89
N SER A 59 -6.40 8.05 -17.60
CA SER A 59 -5.37 7.88 -16.58
C SER A 59 -4.94 6.41 -16.46
N GLU A 60 -5.88 5.46 -16.47
CA GLU A 60 -5.60 4.01 -16.40
C GLU A 60 -4.84 3.52 -17.64
N ALA A 61 -5.22 3.98 -18.83
CA ALA A 61 -4.49 3.69 -20.07
C ALA A 61 -3.05 4.24 -20.03
N LYS A 62 -2.86 5.46 -19.53
CA LYS A 62 -1.53 6.07 -19.35
C LYS A 62 -0.71 5.30 -18.31
N ILE A 63 -1.29 4.88 -17.19
CA ILE A 63 -0.61 4.04 -16.19
C ILE A 63 -0.15 2.73 -16.81
N LYS A 64 -1.01 2.03 -17.58
CA LYS A 64 -0.64 0.78 -18.24
C LYS A 64 0.53 0.98 -19.22
N LYS A 65 0.47 2.04 -20.04
CA LYS A 65 1.54 2.41 -20.97
C LYS A 65 2.86 2.69 -20.24
N TYR A 66 2.84 3.57 -19.22
CA TYR A 66 4.05 3.96 -18.50
C TYR A 66 4.57 2.85 -17.56
N SER A 67 3.72 1.96 -17.06
CA SER A 67 4.11 0.78 -16.29
C SER A 67 4.87 -0.22 -17.16
N GLY A 68 4.38 -0.50 -18.39
CA GLY A 68 5.10 -1.33 -19.36
C GLY A 68 6.46 -0.72 -19.74
N GLN A 69 6.51 0.59 -20.03
CA GLN A 69 7.76 1.29 -20.31
C GLN A 69 8.72 1.26 -19.09
N SER A 70 8.22 1.46 -17.88
CA SER A 70 8.99 1.38 -16.63
C SER A 70 9.58 -0.01 -16.40
N GLN A 71 8.82 -1.09 -16.70
CA GLN A 71 9.34 -2.46 -16.62
C GLN A 71 10.44 -2.73 -17.65
N LEU A 72 10.26 -2.28 -18.90
CA LEU A 72 11.29 -2.41 -19.94
C LEU A 72 12.57 -1.64 -19.55
N LEU A 73 12.42 -0.41 -19.08
CA LEU A 73 13.53 0.42 -18.63
C LEU A 73 14.22 -0.15 -17.39
N LYS A 74 13.49 -0.79 -16.46
CA LYS A 74 14.09 -1.52 -15.34
C LYS A 74 14.93 -2.71 -15.79
N LYS A 75 14.46 -3.48 -16.79
CA LYS A 75 15.24 -4.57 -17.39
C LYS A 75 16.52 -4.03 -18.01
N GLU A 76 16.45 -2.89 -18.71
CA GLU A 76 17.61 -2.27 -19.34
C GLU A 76 18.60 -1.72 -18.30
N ILE A 77 18.12 -1.09 -17.23
CA ILE A 77 18.96 -0.67 -16.09
C ILE A 77 19.66 -1.87 -15.45
N ALA A 78 18.95 -3.00 -15.27
CA ALA A 78 19.54 -4.21 -14.70
C ALA A 78 20.66 -4.79 -15.60
N LYS A 79 20.49 -4.76 -16.93
CA LYS A 79 21.55 -5.13 -17.88
C LYS A 79 22.75 -4.19 -17.80
N LEU A 80 22.51 -2.88 -17.75
CA LEU A 80 23.57 -1.88 -17.60
C LEU A 80 24.34 -2.05 -16.28
N ASP A 81 23.66 -2.44 -15.20
CA ASP A 81 24.31 -2.74 -13.92
C ASP A 81 25.17 -4.01 -13.98
N LEU A 82 24.69 -5.06 -14.66
CA LEU A 82 25.49 -6.26 -14.91
C LEU A 82 26.76 -5.91 -15.72
N LEU A 83 26.60 -5.18 -16.82
CA LEU A 83 27.71 -4.72 -17.67
C LEU A 83 28.70 -3.84 -16.91
N LYS A 84 28.21 -2.91 -16.08
CA LYS A 84 29.04 -2.08 -15.21
C LYS A 84 29.91 -2.95 -14.30
N ASN A 85 29.32 -3.94 -13.62
CA ASN A 85 30.05 -4.82 -12.71
C ASN A 85 31.09 -5.67 -13.44
N GLN A 86 30.76 -6.18 -14.63
CA GLN A 86 31.71 -6.92 -15.48
C GLN A 86 32.87 -6.03 -15.93
N LEU A 87 32.59 -4.80 -16.39
CA LEU A 87 33.62 -3.83 -16.79
C LEU A 87 34.52 -3.43 -15.62
N GLN A 88 33.97 -3.21 -14.43
CA GLN A 88 34.76 -2.89 -13.24
C GLN A 88 35.73 -4.02 -12.87
N LYS A 89 35.28 -5.28 -12.93
CA LYS A 89 36.16 -6.45 -12.71
C LYS A 89 37.27 -6.52 -13.78
N ALA A 90 36.94 -6.30 -15.05
CA ALA A 90 37.93 -6.31 -16.13
C ALA A 90 38.94 -5.16 -16.03
N ILE A 91 38.50 -3.97 -15.61
CA ILE A 91 39.36 -2.81 -15.34
C ILE A 91 40.34 -3.15 -14.22
N TYR A 92 39.85 -3.71 -13.11
CA TYR A 92 40.69 -4.12 -11.99
C TYR A 92 41.77 -5.14 -12.40
N GLN A 93 41.39 -6.15 -13.20
CA GLN A 93 42.33 -7.14 -13.73
C GLN A 93 43.40 -6.51 -14.63
N LYS A 94 43.02 -5.58 -15.52
CA LYS A 94 43.97 -4.85 -16.37
C LYS A 94 44.88 -3.93 -15.58
N GLU A 95 44.38 -3.21 -14.58
CA GLU A 95 45.22 -2.37 -13.72
C GLU A 95 46.28 -3.20 -12.97
N LYS A 96 45.91 -4.42 -12.54
CA LYS A 96 46.86 -5.38 -11.96
C LYS A 96 47.90 -5.87 -12.99
N SER A 97 47.48 -6.20 -14.20
CA SER A 97 48.39 -6.63 -15.29
C SER A 97 49.38 -5.52 -15.67
N ILE A 98 48.90 -4.29 -15.86
CA ILE A 98 49.71 -3.08 -16.10
C ILE A 98 50.73 -2.86 -14.97
N LYS A 99 50.32 -3.04 -13.71
CA LYS A 99 51.24 -2.92 -12.57
C LYS A 99 52.35 -3.97 -12.65
N ASN A 100 52.01 -5.21 -12.98
CA ASN A 100 52.98 -6.29 -13.13
C ASN A 100 53.94 -6.03 -14.31
N LEU A 101 53.43 -5.63 -15.47
CA LEU A 101 54.25 -5.28 -16.64
C LEU A 101 55.24 -4.15 -16.32
N LYS A 102 54.80 -3.10 -15.62
CA LYS A 102 55.69 -2.02 -15.15
C LYS A 102 56.81 -2.54 -14.25
N ASN A 103 56.50 -3.44 -13.33
CA ASN A 103 57.50 -4.04 -12.44
C ASN A 103 58.51 -4.88 -13.24
N THR A 104 58.05 -5.69 -14.21
CA THR A 104 58.90 -6.47 -15.11
C THR A 104 59.83 -5.57 -15.94
N ILE A 105 59.30 -4.51 -16.56
CA ILE A 105 60.09 -3.54 -17.33
C ILE A 105 61.15 -2.85 -16.44
N ASN A 106 60.80 -2.52 -15.20
CA ASN A 106 61.75 -1.94 -14.24
C ASN A 106 62.87 -2.92 -13.87
N ALA A 107 62.54 -4.20 -13.66
CA ALA A 107 63.54 -5.25 -13.38
C ALA A 107 64.49 -5.45 -14.57
N ILE A 108 63.96 -5.57 -15.79
CA ILE A 108 64.78 -5.69 -17.01
C ILE A 108 65.64 -4.44 -17.19
N SER A 109 65.12 -3.25 -16.89
CA SER A 109 65.90 -2.00 -16.97
C SER A 109 67.08 -1.97 -16.00
N LYS A 110 66.92 -2.52 -14.79
CA LYS A 110 68.02 -2.67 -13.83
C LYS A 110 69.07 -3.65 -14.34
N ASN A 111 68.66 -4.79 -14.93
CA ASN A 111 69.58 -5.75 -15.53
C ASN A 111 70.38 -5.12 -16.67
N ILE A 112 69.72 -4.40 -17.57
CA ILE A 112 70.38 -3.66 -18.67
C ILE A 112 71.43 -2.68 -18.14
N SER A 113 71.13 -1.93 -17.07
CA SER A 113 72.10 -1.01 -16.46
C SER A 113 73.29 -1.76 -15.86
N SER A 114 73.05 -2.85 -15.13
CA SER A 114 74.10 -3.68 -14.54
C SER A 114 75.00 -4.33 -15.59
N GLU A 115 74.42 -4.83 -16.68
CA GLU A 115 75.15 -5.41 -17.81
C GLU A 115 76.01 -4.37 -18.53
N LYS A 116 75.49 -3.16 -18.73
CA LYS A 116 76.28 -2.04 -19.28
C LYS A 116 77.47 -1.69 -18.40
N GLU A 117 77.27 -1.57 -17.09
CA GLU A 117 78.34 -1.31 -16.13
C GLU A 117 79.39 -2.44 -16.14
N LYS A 118 78.94 -3.70 -16.22
CA LYS A 118 79.82 -4.86 -16.31
C LYS A 118 80.68 -4.84 -17.57
N ILE A 119 80.09 -4.51 -18.73
CA ILE A 119 80.83 -4.37 -20.00
C ILE A 119 81.87 -3.25 -19.89
N ILE A 120 81.53 -2.11 -19.28
CA ILE A 120 82.48 -0.99 -19.07
C ILE A 120 83.66 -1.47 -18.21
N LYS A 121 83.39 -2.13 -17.08
CA LYS A 121 84.44 -2.67 -16.21
C LYS A 121 85.34 -3.68 -16.93
N LEU A 122 84.75 -4.65 -17.63
CA LEU A 122 85.52 -5.65 -18.37
C LEU A 122 86.38 -5.03 -19.47
N LYS A 123 85.90 -3.98 -20.15
CA LYS A 123 86.70 -3.23 -21.15
C LYS A 123 87.88 -2.49 -20.52
N GLU A 124 87.69 -1.86 -19.36
CA GLU A 124 88.78 -1.21 -18.63
C GLU A 124 89.84 -2.22 -18.16
N GLU A 125 89.43 -3.39 -17.67
CA GLU A 125 90.36 -4.47 -17.33
C GLU A 125 91.11 -4.99 -18.56
N LEU A 126 90.42 -5.18 -19.68
CA LEU A 126 91.04 -5.58 -20.95
C LEU A 126 92.09 -4.56 -21.42
N LYS A 127 91.79 -3.26 -21.31
CA LYS A 127 92.69 -2.17 -21.65
C LYS A 127 93.97 -2.21 -20.78
N LYS A 128 93.85 -2.46 -19.47
CA LYS A 128 95.00 -2.61 -18.57
C LYS A 128 95.86 -3.82 -18.97
N SER A 129 95.24 -4.96 -19.27
CA SER A 129 95.95 -6.18 -19.71
C SER A 129 96.71 -5.95 -21.03
N ILE A 130 96.07 -5.32 -22.02
CA ILE A 130 96.71 -4.99 -23.31
C ILE A 130 97.85 -4.00 -23.11
N PHE A 131 97.65 -2.95 -22.30
CA PHE A 131 98.69 -1.95 -22.02
C PHE A 131 99.89 -2.55 -21.29
N PHE A 132 99.67 -3.52 -20.40
CA PHE A 132 100.74 -4.27 -19.75
C PHE A 132 101.53 -5.11 -20.77
N ILE A 133 100.86 -5.85 -21.66
CA ILE A 133 101.52 -6.59 -22.74
C ILE A 133 102.36 -5.65 -23.61
N TYR A 134 101.78 -4.55 -24.06
CA TYR A 134 102.47 -3.55 -24.91
C TYR A 134 103.75 -3.01 -24.25
N GLN A 135 103.70 -2.65 -22.96
CA GLN A 135 104.91 -2.22 -22.23
C GLN A 135 105.98 -3.33 -22.14
N LYS A 136 105.56 -4.61 -22.12
CA LYS A 136 106.45 -5.77 -22.01
C LYS A 136 106.96 -6.30 -23.36
N GLU A 137 106.33 -5.94 -24.47
CA GLU A 137 106.81 -6.28 -25.82
C GLU A 137 107.92 -5.35 -26.31
N ASN A 138 108.07 -4.17 -25.70
CA ASN A 138 109.17 -3.24 -25.97
C ASN A 138 110.53 -3.66 -25.37
N THR A 139 110.59 -4.78 -24.65
CA THR A 139 111.84 -5.41 -24.22
C THR A 139 112.11 -6.63 -25.09
N SER A 140 113.25 -6.68 -25.78
CA SER A 140 113.58 -7.79 -26.67
C SER A 140 113.65 -9.11 -25.88
N ARG A 141 112.97 -10.14 -26.39
CA ARG A 141 112.97 -11.50 -25.81
C ARG A 141 114.37 -12.06 -25.72
N PHE A 142 115.21 -11.73 -26.70
CA PHE A 142 116.61 -12.10 -26.73
C PHE A 142 117.42 -11.30 -25.71
N GLU A 143 117.15 -10.00 -25.51
CA GLU A 143 117.86 -9.20 -24.50
C GLU A 143 117.59 -9.68 -23.07
N THR A 144 116.36 -10.11 -22.74
CA THR A 144 116.02 -10.58 -21.38
C THR A 144 116.68 -11.92 -21.05
N ILE A 145 116.86 -12.79 -22.04
CA ILE A 145 117.58 -14.06 -21.90
C ILE A 145 119.11 -13.81 -21.85
N LEU A 146 119.61 -12.85 -22.63
CA LEU A 146 121.04 -12.51 -22.71
C LEU A 146 121.53 -11.64 -21.54
N SER A 147 120.64 -10.94 -20.82
CA SER A 147 120.98 -10.09 -19.67
C SER A 147 121.24 -10.85 -18.35
N GLY A 148 121.31 -12.19 -18.38
CA GLY A 148 121.64 -13.02 -17.22
C GLY A 148 120.47 -13.45 -16.34
N ALA A 149 119.24 -13.46 -16.85
CA ALA A 149 118.06 -13.93 -16.10
C ALA A 149 118.17 -15.42 -15.73
N SER A 150 117.78 -15.76 -14.49
CA SER A 150 117.74 -17.16 -14.03
C SER A 150 116.60 -17.95 -14.71
N ILE A 151 116.75 -19.27 -14.83
CA ILE A 151 115.70 -20.16 -15.38
C ILE A 151 114.35 -19.96 -14.65
N SER A 152 114.39 -19.65 -13.34
CA SER A 152 113.20 -19.36 -12.53
C SER A 152 112.49 -18.06 -12.94
N GLU A 153 113.23 -17.02 -13.34
CA GLU A 153 112.67 -15.75 -13.81
C GLU A 153 112.04 -15.88 -15.19
N ILE A 154 112.66 -16.65 -16.09
CA ILE A 154 112.10 -16.97 -17.41
C ILE A 154 110.79 -17.77 -17.25
N ALA A 155 110.78 -18.80 -16.41
CA ALA A 155 109.58 -19.60 -16.13
C ALA A 155 108.45 -18.75 -15.51
N ARG A 156 108.78 -17.81 -14.61
CA ARG A 156 107.80 -16.87 -14.04
C ARG A 156 107.22 -15.93 -15.10
N ASP A 157 108.04 -15.37 -15.99
CA ASP A 157 107.56 -14.50 -17.07
C ASP A 157 106.62 -15.25 -18.03
N LEU A 158 106.96 -16.47 -18.42
CA LEU A 158 106.10 -17.34 -19.24
C LEU A 158 104.75 -17.62 -18.54
N THR A 159 104.78 -17.98 -17.25
CA THR A 159 103.57 -18.26 -16.47
C THR A 159 102.68 -17.00 -16.32
N VAL A 160 103.29 -15.83 -16.14
CA VAL A 160 102.56 -14.55 -16.06
C VAL A 160 101.89 -14.24 -17.39
N ARG A 161 102.55 -14.48 -18.53
CA ARG A 161 101.97 -14.28 -19.87
C ARG A 161 100.83 -15.25 -20.16
N GLU A 162 100.98 -16.54 -19.85
CA GLU A 162 99.90 -17.52 -20.00
C GLU A 162 98.66 -17.10 -19.21
N ARG A 163 98.83 -16.70 -17.94
CA ARG A 163 97.73 -16.17 -17.12
C ARG A 163 97.08 -14.92 -17.72
N ILE A 164 97.87 -14.03 -18.34
CA ILE A 164 97.32 -12.83 -18.98
C ILE A 164 96.47 -13.23 -20.20
N VAL A 165 96.94 -14.18 -21.02
CA VAL A 165 96.17 -14.68 -22.17
C VAL A 165 94.86 -15.32 -21.70
N GLU A 166 94.89 -16.15 -20.65
CA GLU A 166 93.69 -16.74 -20.05
C GLU A 166 92.70 -15.67 -19.55
N VAL A 167 93.20 -14.62 -18.87
CA VAL A 167 92.37 -13.50 -18.40
C VAL A 167 91.78 -12.71 -19.57
N LEU A 168 92.54 -12.49 -20.65
CA LEU A 168 92.06 -11.82 -21.86
C LEU A 168 90.95 -12.64 -22.54
N GLU A 169 91.17 -13.94 -22.77
CA GLU A 169 90.19 -14.83 -23.37
C GLU A 169 88.90 -14.90 -22.54
N LYS A 170 89.05 -15.02 -21.21
CA LYS A 170 87.91 -15.01 -20.29
C LYS A 170 87.14 -13.69 -20.36
N ASN A 171 87.82 -12.55 -20.29
CA ASN A 171 87.19 -11.23 -20.34
C ASN A 171 86.50 -11.00 -21.70
N ILE A 172 87.11 -11.40 -22.81
CA ILE A 172 86.51 -11.30 -24.15
C ILE A 172 85.25 -12.16 -24.24
N SER A 173 85.33 -13.43 -23.81
CA SER A 173 84.19 -14.34 -23.76
C SER A 173 83.05 -13.78 -22.90
N GLU A 174 83.38 -13.23 -21.74
CA GLU A 174 82.40 -12.63 -20.82
C GLU A 174 81.77 -11.34 -21.40
N ILE A 175 82.54 -10.51 -22.13
CA ILE A 175 82.03 -9.36 -22.87
C ILE A 175 81.06 -9.81 -23.96
N ILE A 176 81.41 -10.81 -24.76
CA ILE A 176 80.56 -11.34 -25.84
C ILE A 176 79.24 -11.84 -25.27
N LYS A 177 79.29 -12.65 -24.21
CA LYS A 177 78.10 -13.18 -23.52
C LYS A 177 77.24 -12.05 -22.94
N THR A 178 77.84 -11.13 -22.19
CA THR A 178 77.12 -10.01 -21.57
C THR A 178 76.49 -9.09 -22.63
N LYS A 179 77.14 -8.92 -23.79
CA LYS A 179 76.60 -8.14 -24.92
C LYS A 179 75.40 -8.84 -25.56
N ALA A 180 75.44 -10.17 -25.68
CA ALA A 180 74.30 -10.96 -26.18
C ALA A 180 73.11 -10.89 -25.21
N ASP A 181 73.34 -11.05 -23.91
CA ASP A 181 72.32 -10.95 -22.86
C ASP A 181 71.70 -9.55 -22.82
N LEU A 182 72.54 -8.50 -22.93
CA LEU A 182 72.10 -7.10 -23.03
C LEU A 182 71.15 -6.87 -24.21
N GLU A 183 71.49 -7.42 -25.38
CA GLU A 183 70.66 -7.26 -26.57
C GLU A 183 69.34 -8.02 -26.47
N ASN A 184 69.35 -9.20 -25.86
CA ASN A 184 68.13 -9.95 -25.55
C ASN A 184 67.24 -9.21 -24.55
N ASN A 185 67.82 -8.65 -23.47
CA ASN A 185 67.09 -7.87 -22.48
C ASN A 185 66.49 -6.59 -23.08
N LYS A 186 67.20 -5.90 -23.98
CA LYS A 186 66.62 -4.76 -24.71
C LYS A 186 65.41 -5.17 -25.55
N LYS A 187 65.53 -6.24 -26.35
CA LYS A 187 64.41 -6.76 -27.16
C LYS A 187 63.23 -7.18 -26.29
N GLN A 188 63.49 -7.81 -25.14
CA GLN A 188 62.43 -8.18 -24.19
C GLN A 188 61.77 -6.93 -23.58
N LYS A 189 62.54 -5.91 -23.21
CA LYS A 189 62.03 -4.64 -22.71
C LYS A 189 61.14 -3.93 -23.74
N GLU A 190 61.52 -3.94 -25.01
CA GLU A 190 60.70 -3.39 -26.10
C GLU A 190 59.36 -4.12 -26.22
N LYS A 191 59.38 -5.46 -26.25
CA LYS A 191 58.16 -6.28 -26.28
C LYS A 191 57.23 -6.03 -25.09
N GLU A 192 57.77 -5.97 -23.87
CA GLU A 192 56.96 -5.72 -22.68
C GLU A 192 56.45 -4.27 -22.63
N THR A 193 57.23 -3.29 -23.13
CA THR A 193 56.79 -1.90 -23.31
C THR A 193 55.62 -1.79 -24.29
N GLN A 194 55.67 -2.53 -25.40
CA GLN A 194 54.58 -2.58 -26.37
C GLN A 194 53.29 -3.15 -25.75
N LYS A 195 53.38 -4.31 -25.08
CA LYS A 195 52.24 -4.91 -24.35
C LYS A 195 51.67 -3.95 -23.31
N LEU A 196 52.52 -3.22 -22.58
CA LEU A 196 52.09 -2.22 -21.59
C LEU A 196 51.26 -1.11 -22.25
N ASN A 197 51.65 -0.62 -23.42
CA ASN A 197 50.92 0.40 -24.14
C ASN A 197 49.57 -0.12 -24.66
N GLU A 198 49.54 -1.31 -25.26
CA GLU A 198 48.30 -1.98 -25.69
C GLU A 198 47.33 -2.20 -24.52
N GLU A 199 47.84 -2.61 -23.34
CA GLU A 199 47.01 -2.75 -22.15
C GLU A 199 46.46 -1.42 -21.62
N LYS A 200 47.27 -0.34 -21.67
CA LYS A 200 46.84 1.01 -21.27
C LYS A 200 45.76 1.57 -22.19
N GLU A 201 45.89 1.41 -23.49
CA GLU A 201 44.87 1.82 -24.47
C GLU A 201 43.57 1.06 -24.21
N SER A 202 43.63 -0.26 -24.12
CA SER A 202 42.47 -1.10 -23.82
C SER A 202 41.84 -0.79 -22.44
N LEU A 203 42.63 -0.35 -21.46
CA LEU A 203 42.11 0.15 -20.18
C LEU A 203 41.37 1.47 -20.34
N ALA A 204 41.90 2.41 -21.14
CA ALA A 204 41.26 3.69 -21.42
C ALA A 204 39.90 3.49 -22.11
N ASP A 205 39.83 2.60 -23.11
CA ASP A 205 38.59 2.23 -23.79
C ASP A 205 37.54 1.67 -22.82
N LYS A 206 37.94 0.73 -21.95
CA LYS A 206 37.03 0.17 -20.94
C LYS A 206 36.54 1.23 -19.94
N LYS A 207 37.40 2.17 -19.53
CA LYS A 207 37.00 3.29 -18.66
C LYS A 207 36.02 4.23 -19.35
N TYR A 208 36.24 4.51 -20.65
CA TYR A 208 35.32 5.30 -21.46
C TYR A 208 33.94 4.64 -21.58
N VAL A 209 33.90 3.35 -21.92
CA VAL A 209 32.64 2.58 -22.03
C VAL A 209 31.92 2.53 -20.68
N LEU A 210 32.64 2.31 -19.58
CA LEU A 210 32.06 2.34 -18.24
C LEU A 210 31.38 3.68 -17.93
N GLU A 211 32.03 4.79 -18.28
CA GLU A 211 31.49 6.13 -18.03
C GLU A 211 30.28 6.44 -18.93
N SER A 212 30.32 6.00 -20.19
CA SER A 212 29.17 6.07 -21.10
C SER A 212 27.95 5.30 -20.55
N ASN A 213 28.17 4.08 -20.04
CA ASN A 213 27.11 3.25 -19.44
C ASN A 213 26.50 3.91 -18.20
N LYS A 214 27.31 4.56 -17.34
CA LYS A 214 26.78 5.33 -16.19
C LYS A 214 25.88 6.48 -16.67
N LYS A 215 26.32 7.26 -17.66
CA LYS A 215 25.54 8.38 -18.21
C LYS A 215 24.21 7.91 -18.80
N GLN A 216 24.21 6.80 -19.53
CA GLN A 216 22.98 6.19 -20.07
C GLN A 216 22.05 5.75 -18.94
N LYS A 217 22.57 5.08 -17.91
CA LYS A 217 21.80 4.67 -16.73
C LYS A 217 21.14 5.87 -16.04
N ASP A 218 21.88 6.95 -15.80
CA ASP A 218 21.36 8.15 -15.13
C ASP A 218 20.26 8.83 -15.95
N LYS A 219 20.38 8.82 -17.28
CA LYS A 219 19.31 9.30 -18.18
C LYS A 219 18.04 8.45 -18.04
N LEU A 220 18.15 7.12 -18.07
CA LEU A 220 17.02 6.20 -17.91
C LEU A 220 16.36 6.31 -16.51
N LEU A 221 17.16 6.51 -15.46
CA LEU A 221 16.66 6.76 -14.11
C LEU A 221 15.86 8.06 -14.00
N LYS A 222 16.28 9.12 -14.70
CA LYS A 222 15.52 10.38 -14.77
C LYS A 222 14.19 10.21 -15.53
N GLU A 223 14.18 9.41 -16.59
CA GLU A 223 12.97 9.16 -17.39
C GLU A 223 11.91 8.32 -16.64
N THR A 224 12.35 7.39 -15.79
CA THR A 224 11.49 6.45 -15.05
C THR A 224 10.84 7.04 -13.79
N LYS A 225 11.47 8.01 -13.11
CA LYS A 225 11.12 8.35 -11.71
C LYS A 225 9.77 9.05 -11.50
N ASN A 226 9.22 9.74 -12.50
CA ASN A 226 8.18 10.74 -12.25
C ASN A 226 6.81 10.50 -12.92
N LYS A 227 6.72 9.75 -14.03
CA LYS A 227 5.48 9.71 -14.81
C LYS A 227 4.42 8.78 -14.18
N GLU A 228 4.77 7.55 -13.82
CA GLU A 228 3.82 6.56 -13.26
C GLU A 228 3.23 7.02 -11.92
N THR A 229 4.08 7.50 -11.01
CA THR A 229 3.66 7.98 -9.68
C THR A 229 2.68 9.15 -9.78
N ASN A 230 2.92 10.09 -10.71
CA ASN A 230 2.04 11.23 -10.93
C ASN A 230 0.66 10.81 -11.44
N TYR A 231 0.59 9.86 -12.38
CA TYR A 231 -0.69 9.34 -12.85
C TYR A 231 -1.42 8.49 -11.80
N LYS A 232 -0.70 7.75 -10.94
CA LYS A 232 -1.32 7.06 -9.79
C LYS A 232 -1.95 8.03 -8.79
N LYS A 233 -1.26 9.13 -8.47
CA LYS A 233 -1.80 10.21 -7.62
C LYS A 233 -3.03 10.86 -8.26
N LEU A 234 -2.95 11.18 -9.55
CA LEU A 234 -4.07 11.76 -10.31
C LEU A 234 -5.28 10.82 -10.33
N LEU A 235 -5.07 9.52 -10.55
CA LEU A 235 -6.13 8.51 -10.54
C LEU A 235 -6.81 8.41 -9.16
N ALA A 236 -6.04 8.45 -8.08
CA ALA A 236 -6.57 8.41 -6.72
C ALA A 236 -7.45 9.65 -6.44
N GLU A 237 -7.00 10.83 -6.84
CA GLU A 237 -7.77 12.07 -6.71
C GLU A 237 -9.06 12.04 -7.55
N GLN A 238 -8.97 11.61 -8.81
CA GLN A 238 -10.14 11.45 -9.69
C GLN A 238 -11.18 10.48 -9.10
N LYS A 239 -10.75 9.36 -8.49
CA LYS A 239 -11.65 8.40 -7.84
C LYS A 239 -12.32 8.99 -6.59
N LYS A 240 -11.60 9.81 -5.83
CA LYS A 240 -12.12 10.53 -4.66
C LYS A 240 -13.17 11.56 -5.07
N VAL A 241 -12.89 12.37 -6.10
CA VAL A 241 -13.84 13.35 -6.66
C VAL A 241 -15.08 12.64 -7.20
N ARG A 242 -14.93 11.53 -7.93
CA ARG A 242 -16.07 10.72 -8.40
C ARG A 242 -16.96 10.29 -7.24
N GLN A 243 -16.38 9.82 -6.14
CA GLN A 243 -17.12 9.38 -4.96
C GLN A 243 -17.86 10.54 -4.29
N GLN A 244 -17.26 11.72 -4.22
CA GLN A 244 -17.90 12.93 -3.68
C GLN A 244 -19.10 13.35 -4.54
N VAL A 245 -18.94 13.42 -5.86
CA VAL A 245 -20.03 13.74 -6.80
C VAL A 245 -21.17 12.71 -6.71
N GLN A 246 -20.85 11.42 -6.61
CA GLN A 246 -21.85 10.36 -6.41
C GLN A 246 -22.62 10.52 -5.09
N GLN A 247 -21.95 10.96 -4.02
CA GLN A 247 -22.62 11.27 -2.75
C GLN A 247 -23.53 12.49 -2.85
N GLU A 248 -23.15 13.51 -3.63
CA GLU A 248 -23.98 14.67 -3.91
C GLU A 248 -25.21 14.31 -4.72
N ILE A 249 -25.06 13.50 -5.78
CA ILE A 249 -26.19 12.99 -6.56
C ILE A 249 -27.14 12.20 -5.65
N ALA A 250 -26.62 11.31 -4.80
CA ALA A 250 -27.46 10.57 -3.86
C ALA A 250 -28.18 11.48 -2.84
N LYS A 251 -27.58 12.63 -2.46
CA LYS A 251 -28.24 13.65 -1.63
C LYS A 251 -29.33 14.39 -2.44
N LEU A 252 -29.07 14.76 -3.68
CA LEU A 252 -30.00 15.46 -4.59
C LEU A 252 -31.18 14.57 -4.99
N GLU A 253 -30.94 13.33 -5.45
CA GLU A 253 -31.98 12.34 -5.74
C GLU A 253 -32.88 12.08 -4.53
N SER A 254 -32.28 12.09 -3.35
CA SER A 254 -33.07 12.00 -2.13
C SER A 254 -33.87 13.25 -1.84
N ARG A 255 -33.32 14.45 -2.06
CA ARG A 255 -34.08 15.70 -1.90
C ARG A 255 -35.24 15.73 -2.89
N LEU A 256 -35.01 15.29 -4.12
CA LEU A 256 -36.05 15.12 -5.15
C LEU A 256 -37.18 14.20 -4.67
N LYS A 257 -36.84 13.05 -4.08
CA LYS A 257 -37.82 12.12 -3.50
C LYS A 257 -38.55 12.67 -2.27
N PHE A 258 -37.92 13.56 -1.51
CA PHE A 258 -38.52 14.17 -0.31
C PHE A 258 -39.42 15.37 -0.63
N VAL A 259 -39.03 16.21 -1.60
CA VAL A 259 -39.84 17.34 -2.10
C VAL A 259 -41.08 16.84 -2.86
N ALA A 260 -40.97 15.70 -3.55
CA ALA A 260 -42.09 15.11 -4.28
C ALA A 260 -43.14 14.41 -3.40
N ASP A 261 -42.89 14.15 -2.11
CA ASP A 261 -43.70 13.19 -1.34
C ASP A 261 -43.94 13.55 0.14
N LYS A 262 -43.98 14.86 0.47
CA LYS A 262 -44.15 15.36 1.86
C LYS A 262 -45.50 14.97 2.50
N ASN A 263 -46.47 14.49 1.72
CA ASN A 263 -47.84 14.18 2.16
C ASN A 263 -48.12 12.68 2.39
N THR A 264 -47.16 11.76 2.19
CA THR A 264 -47.41 10.30 2.32
C THR A 264 -46.56 9.56 3.35
N ILE A 265 -45.73 10.28 4.12
CA ILE A 265 -44.86 9.69 5.14
C ILE A 265 -45.47 9.89 6.54
N PRO A 266 -45.78 8.83 7.29
CA PRO A 266 -46.21 8.97 8.68
C PRO A 266 -45.15 9.66 9.52
N LYS A 267 -45.58 10.63 10.35
CA LYS A 267 -44.69 11.23 11.35
C LYS A 267 -44.29 10.18 12.40
N PRO A 268 -43.08 10.24 12.98
CA PRO A 268 -42.70 9.44 14.13
C PRO A 268 -43.78 9.46 15.21
N GLN A 269 -44.29 8.29 15.59
CA GLN A 269 -45.32 8.11 16.60
C GLN A 269 -44.97 6.91 17.47
N VAL A 270 -44.36 7.19 18.63
CA VAL A 270 -43.98 6.18 19.62
C VAL A 270 -45.21 5.36 20.02
N GLY A 271 -45.10 4.03 19.98
CA GLY A 271 -46.19 3.10 20.34
C GLY A 271 -47.15 2.77 19.19
N LEU A 272 -46.96 3.33 17.99
CA LEU A 272 -47.68 2.92 16.78
C LEU A 272 -47.51 1.42 16.54
N PHE A 273 -46.28 0.92 16.69
CA PHE A 273 -45.98 -0.51 16.65
C PHE A 273 -45.99 -1.10 18.08
N SER A 274 -46.45 -2.35 18.24
CA SER A 274 -46.16 -3.17 19.41
C SER A 274 -44.83 -3.91 19.23
N TRP A 275 -44.23 -4.31 20.35
CA TRP A 275 -43.04 -5.16 20.30
C TRP A 275 -43.31 -6.47 19.55
N PRO A 276 -42.45 -6.84 18.58
CA PRO A 276 -42.63 -8.05 17.77
C PRO A 276 -42.19 -9.34 18.49
N THR A 277 -41.69 -9.23 19.72
CA THR A 277 -41.32 -10.37 20.58
C THR A 277 -41.84 -10.17 21.99
N ARG A 278 -41.93 -11.26 22.75
CA ARG A 278 -42.01 -11.16 24.22
C ARG A 278 -40.63 -10.77 24.79
N PRO A 279 -40.58 -10.08 25.94
CA PRO A 279 -39.31 -9.73 26.57
C PRO A 279 -38.60 -11.00 27.10
N TRP A 280 -37.27 -11.05 26.95
CA TRP A 280 -36.42 -12.16 27.40
C TRP A 280 -34.98 -11.67 27.65
N PRO A 281 -34.23 -12.20 28.64
CA PRO A 281 -34.58 -13.20 29.67
C PRO A 281 -35.26 -12.60 30.91
N SER A 282 -35.65 -11.33 30.85
CA SER A 282 -36.27 -10.59 31.95
C SER A 282 -37.49 -9.83 31.42
N LYS A 283 -38.09 -8.93 32.20
CA LYS A 283 -39.24 -8.11 31.78
C LYS A 283 -38.93 -7.04 30.71
N VAL A 284 -37.75 -7.05 30.08
CA VAL A 284 -37.31 -6.02 29.13
C VAL A 284 -36.73 -6.65 27.86
N HIS A 285 -36.99 -6.03 26.71
CA HIS A 285 -36.39 -6.40 25.43
C HIS A 285 -34.91 -6.03 25.39
N ILE A 286 -34.04 -7.02 25.17
CA ILE A 286 -32.61 -6.80 24.99
C ILE A 286 -32.32 -6.44 23.54
N ILE A 287 -31.69 -5.29 23.34
CA ILE A 287 -31.23 -4.82 22.04
C ILE A 287 -29.76 -5.17 21.89
N THR A 288 -29.45 -6.13 21.02
CA THR A 288 -28.09 -6.56 20.73
C THR A 288 -27.42 -5.61 19.74
N GLN A 289 -28.20 -4.99 18.85
CA GLN A 289 -27.71 -4.01 17.89
C GLN A 289 -28.76 -2.94 17.56
N PHE A 290 -28.33 -1.67 17.51
CA PHE A 290 -29.20 -0.52 17.20
C PHE A 290 -29.19 -0.18 15.71
N PHE A 291 -30.13 0.65 15.28
CA PHE A 291 -30.20 1.19 13.92
C PHE A 291 -29.08 2.22 13.64
N GLY A 292 -28.58 2.24 12.40
CA GLY A 292 -27.62 3.22 11.89
C GLY A 292 -26.15 2.81 12.02
N LEU A 293 -25.25 3.79 12.17
CA LEU A 293 -23.81 3.55 12.20
C LEU A 293 -23.39 2.88 13.51
N THR A 294 -23.31 1.55 13.52
CA THR A 294 -22.87 0.72 14.66
C THR A 294 -21.39 0.35 14.54
N THR A 295 -20.80 -0.12 15.65
CA THR A 295 -19.41 -0.66 15.69
C THR A 295 -19.16 -1.75 14.66
N PHE A 296 -20.21 -2.50 14.28
CA PHE A 296 -20.11 -3.65 13.38
C PHE A 296 -20.06 -3.27 11.89
N ARG A 297 -20.25 -1.99 11.54
CA ARG A 297 -20.41 -1.57 10.13
C ARG A 297 -19.21 -1.88 9.23
N GLU A 298 -18.00 -1.77 9.75
CA GLU A 298 -16.78 -1.89 8.95
C GLU A 298 -16.49 -3.35 8.58
N VAL A 299 -16.87 -4.27 9.46
CA VAL A 299 -16.64 -5.71 9.29
C VAL A 299 -17.84 -6.39 8.63
N TYR A 300 -19.08 -6.05 9.02
CA TYR A 300 -20.28 -6.82 8.66
C TYR A 300 -21.19 -6.12 7.64
N TYR A 301 -21.15 -4.78 7.53
CA TYR A 301 -22.07 -4.00 6.69
C TYR A 301 -21.37 -3.20 5.58
N ASN A 302 -20.09 -3.46 5.32
CA ASN A 302 -19.28 -2.77 4.31
C ASN A 302 -19.40 -1.23 4.40
N GLY A 303 -19.42 -0.72 5.64
CA GLY A 303 -19.54 0.70 5.98
C GLY A 303 -20.97 1.28 5.97
N LYS A 304 -22.00 0.54 5.53
CA LYS A 304 -23.35 1.08 5.25
C LYS A 304 -24.31 1.16 6.44
N GLY A 305 -23.84 0.83 7.65
CA GLY A 305 -24.63 0.87 8.89
C GLY A 305 -25.69 -0.24 8.97
N HIS A 306 -26.22 -0.45 10.16
CA HIS A 306 -27.28 -1.41 10.43
C HIS A 306 -28.64 -0.84 10.04
N ASN A 307 -29.43 -1.59 9.28
CA ASN A 307 -30.68 -1.11 8.71
C ASN A 307 -31.93 -1.50 9.49
N GLY A 308 -31.78 -2.07 10.70
CA GLY A 308 -32.86 -2.36 11.62
C GLY A 308 -32.39 -2.30 13.08
N ILE A 309 -33.12 -2.97 13.96
CA ILE A 309 -32.67 -3.31 15.31
C ILE A 309 -32.60 -4.82 15.47
N ASP A 310 -31.66 -5.29 16.28
CA ASP A 310 -31.55 -6.70 16.62
C ASP A 310 -32.05 -6.89 18.06
N VAL A 311 -33.11 -7.67 18.22
CA VAL A 311 -33.73 -7.99 19.51
C VAL A 311 -33.33 -9.40 19.89
N GLY A 312 -32.53 -9.54 20.95
CA GLY A 312 -32.04 -10.84 21.42
C GLY A 312 -33.16 -11.68 22.02
N VAL A 313 -33.43 -12.83 21.40
CA VAL A 313 -34.44 -13.81 21.84
C VAL A 313 -33.96 -15.24 21.50
N PRO A 314 -34.28 -16.26 22.31
CA PRO A 314 -33.93 -17.65 22.00
C PRO A 314 -34.54 -18.12 20.68
N ILE A 315 -33.93 -19.12 20.05
CA ILE A 315 -34.55 -19.84 18.92
C ILE A 315 -35.89 -20.42 19.38
N GLY A 316 -36.92 -20.35 18.54
CA GLY A 316 -38.26 -20.84 18.85
C GLY A 316 -39.16 -19.86 19.62
N SER A 317 -38.69 -18.65 19.93
CA SER A 317 -39.53 -17.62 20.55
C SER A 317 -40.58 -17.14 19.55
N GLY A 318 -41.82 -16.94 20.01
CA GLY A 318 -42.88 -16.40 19.16
C GLY A 318 -42.56 -15.00 18.63
N LEU A 319 -42.75 -14.81 17.33
CA LEU A 319 -42.67 -13.53 16.64
C LEU A 319 -44.07 -13.07 16.26
N TYR A 320 -44.36 -11.78 16.48
CA TYR A 320 -45.71 -11.22 16.36
C TYR A 320 -45.72 -10.00 15.45
N SER A 321 -46.80 -9.80 14.68
CA SER A 321 -46.96 -8.63 13.85
C SER A 321 -47.04 -7.37 14.71
N ALA A 322 -46.16 -6.40 14.45
CA ALA A 322 -46.04 -5.16 15.21
C ALA A 322 -47.28 -4.25 15.07
N MET A 323 -48.04 -4.39 13.98
CA MET A 323 -49.32 -3.70 13.74
C MET A 323 -50.14 -4.53 12.75
N SER A 324 -51.45 -4.28 12.68
CA SER A 324 -52.30 -4.90 11.66
C SER A 324 -51.83 -4.54 10.24
N GLY A 325 -52.03 -5.44 9.29
CA GLY A 325 -51.56 -5.24 7.92
C GLY A 325 -51.77 -6.45 7.03
N VAL A 326 -51.10 -6.44 5.88
CA VAL A 326 -51.09 -7.54 4.91
C VAL A 326 -49.66 -8.03 4.73
N VAL A 327 -49.45 -9.35 4.79
CA VAL A 327 -48.16 -9.96 4.49
C VAL A 327 -47.81 -9.69 3.03
N LYS A 328 -46.85 -8.81 2.79
CA LYS A 328 -46.44 -8.38 1.44
C LYS A 328 -45.61 -9.44 0.73
N ALA A 329 -44.69 -10.06 1.46
CA ALA A 329 -43.81 -11.10 0.95
C ALA A 329 -43.22 -11.92 2.09
N THR A 330 -42.85 -13.14 1.77
CA THR A 330 -42.02 -14.00 2.61
C THR A 330 -40.86 -14.51 1.76
N GLY A 331 -39.75 -14.89 2.41
CA GLY A 331 -38.63 -15.48 1.71
C GLY A 331 -37.82 -16.40 2.59
N ASP A 332 -37.16 -17.36 1.93
CA ASP A 332 -36.23 -18.29 2.57
C ASP A 332 -34.92 -18.29 1.80
N ASN A 333 -33.99 -17.45 2.26
CA ASN A 333 -32.65 -17.36 1.70
C ASN A 333 -31.79 -18.59 1.99
N THR A 334 -32.17 -19.42 2.97
CA THR A 334 -31.41 -20.62 3.34
C THR A 334 -31.45 -21.70 2.28
N LYS A 335 -32.49 -21.71 1.43
CA LYS A 335 -32.62 -22.62 0.27
C LYS A 335 -31.59 -22.34 -0.81
N SER A 336 -31.25 -21.06 -1.03
CA SER A 336 -30.24 -20.66 -2.02
C SER A 336 -28.83 -20.83 -1.48
N CYS A 337 -28.59 -20.38 -0.24
CA CYS A 337 -27.33 -20.63 0.47
C CYS A 337 -27.49 -20.36 1.96
N LYS A 338 -26.87 -21.20 2.81
CA LYS A 338 -26.87 -20.99 4.27
C LYS A 338 -25.90 -19.87 4.66
N GLY A 339 -26.27 -19.11 5.70
CA GLY A 339 -25.37 -18.11 6.31
C GLY A 339 -25.29 -16.77 5.57
N VAL A 340 -26.29 -16.42 4.76
CA VAL A 340 -26.28 -15.18 3.95
C VAL A 340 -27.61 -14.42 4.04
N GLN A 341 -27.56 -13.09 3.88
CA GLN A 341 -28.72 -12.19 3.86
C GLN A 341 -29.60 -12.37 5.12
N TYR A 342 -30.92 -12.24 4.98
CA TYR A 342 -31.89 -12.24 6.08
C TYR A 342 -32.33 -13.63 6.55
N GLY A 343 -31.85 -14.71 5.92
CA GLY A 343 -32.31 -16.06 6.23
C GLY A 343 -33.77 -16.25 5.84
N ARG A 344 -34.59 -16.74 6.78
CA ARG A 344 -36.05 -16.74 6.61
C ARG A 344 -36.62 -15.42 7.11
N TRP A 345 -37.53 -14.84 6.33
CA TRP A 345 -38.06 -13.53 6.61
C TRP A 345 -39.51 -13.33 6.17
N VAL A 346 -40.18 -12.39 6.83
CA VAL A 346 -41.55 -11.93 6.54
C VAL A 346 -41.55 -10.42 6.43
N VAL A 347 -42.24 -9.87 5.43
CA VAL A 347 -42.54 -8.44 5.32
C VAL A 347 -44.05 -8.23 5.48
N VAL A 348 -44.44 -7.32 6.38
CA VAL A 348 -45.84 -6.89 6.55
C VAL A 348 -45.97 -5.43 6.11
N ASP A 349 -46.92 -5.16 5.22
CA ASP A 349 -47.34 -3.81 4.82
C ASP A 349 -48.50 -3.38 5.71
N HIS A 350 -48.31 -2.32 6.49
CA HIS A 350 -49.30 -1.86 7.47
C HIS A 350 -50.36 -0.94 6.86
N GLN A 351 -50.31 -0.71 5.54
CA GLN A 351 -51.29 0.10 4.79
C GLN A 351 -51.38 1.57 5.25
N ASN A 352 -50.44 2.02 6.07
CA ASN A 352 -50.30 3.39 6.53
C ASN A 352 -49.05 4.07 5.93
N GLY A 353 -48.43 3.48 4.91
CA GLY A 353 -47.17 3.97 4.33
C GLY A 353 -45.91 3.42 5.01
N LEU A 354 -46.05 2.57 6.05
CA LEU A 354 -44.94 1.83 6.66
C LEU A 354 -45.04 0.32 6.40
N SER A 355 -43.89 -0.31 6.26
CA SER A 355 -43.75 -1.78 6.24
C SER A 355 -42.76 -2.22 7.30
N THR A 356 -42.92 -3.44 7.82
CA THR A 356 -41.98 -4.06 8.77
C THR A 356 -41.37 -5.33 8.18
N LEU A 357 -40.10 -5.60 8.49
CA LEU A 357 -39.41 -6.86 8.19
C LEU A 357 -39.08 -7.58 9.48
N TYR A 358 -39.32 -8.88 9.48
CA TYR A 358 -38.96 -9.84 10.52
C TYR A 358 -38.00 -10.84 9.88
N ALA A 359 -36.75 -10.88 10.33
CA ALA A 359 -35.70 -11.69 9.71
C ALA A 359 -35.00 -12.60 10.72
N HIS A 360 -34.13 -13.48 10.20
CA HIS A 360 -33.42 -14.54 10.93
C HIS A 360 -34.37 -15.56 11.58
N MET A 361 -35.57 -15.74 11.01
CA MET A 361 -36.62 -16.61 11.56
C MET A 361 -36.23 -18.10 11.44
N GLU A 362 -36.73 -18.93 12.36
CA GLU A 362 -36.67 -20.39 12.22
C GLU A 362 -37.91 -20.90 11.47
N ARG A 363 -39.09 -20.34 11.73
CA ARG A 363 -40.33 -20.79 11.10
C ARG A 363 -41.20 -19.61 10.71
N ILE A 364 -41.85 -19.71 9.56
CA ILE A 364 -42.81 -18.74 9.05
C ILE A 364 -44.20 -19.38 9.11
N ASP A 365 -45.12 -18.76 9.83
CA ASP A 365 -46.48 -19.28 10.07
C ASP A 365 -47.55 -18.54 9.22
N VAL A 366 -47.11 -17.69 8.28
CA VAL A 366 -47.98 -16.85 7.43
C VAL A 366 -47.55 -16.87 5.96
N LYS A 367 -48.47 -16.53 5.04
CA LYS A 367 -48.21 -16.50 3.60
C LYS A 367 -48.46 -15.11 2.96
N PRO A 368 -47.81 -14.78 1.83
CA PRO A 368 -48.10 -13.53 1.11
C PRO A 368 -49.60 -13.37 0.81
N GLY A 369 -50.10 -12.13 0.94
CA GLY A 369 -51.52 -11.78 0.81
C GLY A 369 -52.36 -11.98 2.08
N GLN A 370 -51.86 -12.68 3.10
CA GLN A 370 -52.59 -12.90 4.35
C GLN A 370 -52.72 -11.61 5.16
N ARG A 371 -53.94 -11.30 5.62
CA ARG A 371 -54.16 -10.25 6.63
C ARG A 371 -53.71 -10.74 8.00
N VAL A 372 -53.01 -9.89 8.73
CA VAL A 372 -52.57 -10.14 10.10
C VAL A 372 -53.01 -9.01 11.02
N SER A 373 -53.41 -9.35 12.23
CA SER A 373 -53.75 -8.38 13.29
C SER A 373 -52.51 -8.00 14.10
N ARG A 374 -52.52 -6.80 14.71
CA ARG A 374 -51.51 -6.41 15.71
C ARG A 374 -51.41 -7.48 16.80
N GLY A 375 -50.20 -7.93 17.11
CA GLY A 375 -49.95 -8.97 18.11
C GLY A 375 -50.26 -10.39 17.66
N GLN A 376 -50.69 -10.61 16.41
CA GLN A 376 -50.86 -11.96 15.87
C GLN A 376 -49.49 -12.62 15.65
N LYS A 377 -49.35 -13.89 16.05
CA LYS A 377 -48.12 -14.66 15.81
C LYS A 377 -47.93 -14.92 14.32
N ILE A 378 -46.74 -14.62 13.82
CA ILE A 378 -46.37 -14.76 12.40
C ILE A 378 -45.25 -15.79 12.15
N GLY A 379 -44.67 -16.33 13.21
CA GLY A 379 -43.62 -17.33 13.14
C GLY A 379 -42.80 -17.45 14.41
N LEU A 380 -41.63 -18.06 14.29
CA LEU A 380 -40.69 -18.28 15.38
C LEU A 380 -39.31 -17.68 15.06
N SER A 381 -38.65 -17.11 16.06
CA SER A 381 -37.27 -16.62 15.97
C SER A 381 -36.30 -17.77 15.71
N GLY A 382 -35.18 -17.48 15.06
CA GLY A 382 -34.17 -18.46 14.74
C GLY A 382 -32.78 -17.88 14.79
N ASN A 383 -31.90 -18.50 14.01
CA ASN A 383 -30.53 -18.04 13.76
C ASN A 383 -30.16 -18.25 12.28
N THR A 384 -31.13 -18.05 11.38
CA THR A 384 -30.96 -18.28 9.95
C THR A 384 -30.34 -17.07 9.25
N GLY A 385 -29.71 -17.26 8.09
CA GLY A 385 -29.10 -16.16 7.34
C GLY A 385 -27.78 -15.68 7.94
N TYR A 386 -27.39 -14.43 7.65
CA TYR A 386 -26.15 -13.83 8.13
C TYR A 386 -26.32 -13.32 9.57
N SER A 387 -26.29 -14.25 10.52
CA SER A 387 -26.51 -14.01 11.94
C SER A 387 -25.39 -14.64 12.78
N THR A 388 -24.97 -13.97 13.85
CA THR A 388 -23.92 -14.43 14.78
C THR A 388 -24.46 -15.08 16.05
N GLY A 389 -25.78 -15.06 16.25
CA GLY A 389 -26.46 -15.70 17.38
C GLY A 389 -27.97 -15.46 17.36
N PRO A 390 -28.77 -16.18 18.16
CA PRO A 390 -30.23 -16.08 18.12
C PRO A 390 -30.76 -14.67 18.40
N HIS A 391 -31.49 -14.09 17.44
CA HIS A 391 -32.15 -12.80 17.57
C HIS A 391 -33.24 -12.61 16.50
N LEU A 392 -34.10 -11.61 16.69
CA LEU A 392 -34.94 -11.04 15.65
C LEU A 392 -34.24 -9.80 15.07
N HIS A 393 -33.99 -9.79 13.76
CA HIS A 393 -33.70 -8.54 13.06
C HIS A 393 -35.02 -7.91 12.62
N PHE A 394 -35.29 -6.71 13.12
CA PHE A 394 -36.52 -5.97 12.89
C PHE A 394 -36.24 -4.65 12.17
N THR A 395 -36.80 -4.48 10.98
CA THR A 395 -36.65 -3.26 10.19
C THR A 395 -38.00 -2.58 9.99
N VAL A 396 -38.00 -1.25 9.99
CA VAL A 396 -39.13 -0.42 9.53
C VAL A 396 -38.73 0.30 8.25
N PHE A 397 -39.61 0.26 7.25
CA PHE A 397 -39.45 0.92 5.96
C PHE A 397 -40.59 1.90 5.70
N TYR A 398 -40.32 2.96 4.95
CA TYR A 398 -41.35 3.60 4.14
C TYR A 398 -41.74 2.68 2.98
N THR A 399 -43.01 2.30 2.89
CA THR A 399 -43.51 1.27 1.97
C THR A 399 -43.16 1.56 0.50
N LYS A 400 -43.23 2.82 0.07
CA LYS A 400 -42.88 3.24 -1.31
C LYS A 400 -41.41 2.99 -1.68
N GLY A 401 -40.52 3.01 -0.68
CA GLY A 401 -39.09 2.81 -0.87
C GLY A 401 -38.65 1.35 -0.83
N LEU A 402 -39.56 0.42 -0.47
CA LEU A 402 -39.31 -1.01 -0.34
C LEU A 402 -39.60 -1.74 -1.67
N LYS A 403 -38.64 -2.52 -2.14
CA LYS A 403 -38.77 -3.42 -3.28
C LYS A 403 -38.42 -4.84 -2.87
N ILE A 404 -39.19 -5.81 -3.34
CA ILE A 404 -38.83 -7.23 -3.24
C ILE A 404 -38.16 -7.58 -4.56
N GLN A 405 -36.89 -8.00 -4.51
CA GLN A 405 -36.13 -8.27 -5.72
C GLN A 405 -35.25 -9.51 -5.55
N THR A 406 -35.04 -10.22 -6.66
CA THR A 406 -34.05 -11.30 -6.74
C THR A 406 -32.70 -10.71 -7.09
N ILE A 407 -31.70 -10.95 -6.25
CA ILE A 407 -30.30 -10.57 -6.51
C ILE A 407 -29.43 -11.82 -6.63
N SER A 408 -28.38 -11.74 -7.44
CA SER A 408 -27.31 -12.74 -7.44
C SER A 408 -26.24 -12.36 -6.42
N HIS A 409 -25.84 -13.30 -5.57
CA HIS A 409 -24.76 -13.10 -4.62
C HIS A 409 -23.42 -12.92 -5.38
N ARG A 410 -22.80 -11.74 -5.26
CA ARG A 410 -21.64 -11.35 -6.08
C ARG A 410 -20.28 -11.57 -5.41
N TYR A 411 -20.25 -11.90 -4.12
CA TYR A 411 -19.00 -12.14 -3.41
C TYR A 411 -18.47 -13.53 -3.76
N LYS A 412 -17.19 -13.59 -4.20
CA LYS A 412 -16.51 -14.84 -4.51
C LYS A 412 -16.41 -15.68 -3.24
N GLY A 413 -16.97 -16.88 -3.25
CA GLY A 413 -17.06 -17.76 -2.09
C GLY A 413 -18.15 -18.82 -2.27
N ARG A 414 -18.49 -19.51 -1.17
CA ARG A 414 -19.43 -20.65 -1.14
C ARG A 414 -20.78 -20.39 -1.82
N CYS A 415 -21.28 -19.16 -1.74
CA CYS A 415 -22.59 -18.77 -2.27
C CYS A 415 -22.52 -17.99 -3.59
N TYR A 416 -21.37 -17.96 -4.28
CA TYR A 416 -21.22 -17.15 -5.50
C TYR A 416 -22.23 -17.54 -6.58
N GLY A 417 -22.94 -16.55 -7.13
CA GLY A 417 -23.96 -16.75 -8.15
C GLY A 417 -25.34 -17.17 -7.63
N ALA A 418 -25.48 -17.53 -6.35
CA ALA A 418 -26.76 -17.91 -5.77
C ALA A 418 -27.79 -16.78 -5.92
N LYS A 419 -28.96 -17.10 -6.48
CA LYS A 419 -30.09 -16.17 -6.62
C LYS A 419 -30.90 -16.15 -5.34
N MET A 420 -31.12 -14.96 -4.79
CA MET A 420 -31.77 -14.77 -3.49
C MET A 420 -32.79 -13.65 -3.59
N THR A 421 -34.04 -13.96 -3.23
CA THR A 421 -35.10 -12.94 -3.09
C THR A 421 -34.95 -12.26 -1.74
N VAL A 422 -34.83 -10.93 -1.75
CA VAL A 422 -34.65 -10.14 -0.54
C VAL A 422 -35.45 -8.82 -0.60
N PRO A 423 -35.92 -8.32 0.55
CA PRO A 423 -36.42 -6.96 0.66
C PRO A 423 -35.23 -5.99 0.59
N ILE A 424 -35.25 -5.09 -0.38
CA ILE A 424 -34.25 -4.04 -0.55
C ILE A 424 -34.96 -2.70 -0.57
N ALA A 425 -34.45 -1.77 0.22
CA ALA A 425 -34.91 -0.39 0.20
C ALA A 425 -33.73 0.57 0.02
N SER A 426 -34.03 1.78 -0.48
CA SER A 426 -33.04 2.86 -0.50
C SER A 426 -32.63 3.25 0.93
N HIS A 427 -31.41 3.75 1.14
CA HIS A 427 -30.90 4.02 2.50
C HIS A 427 -31.81 4.96 3.32
N LYS A 428 -32.51 5.90 2.66
CA LYS A 428 -33.43 6.85 3.31
C LYS A 428 -34.87 6.34 3.44
N ALA A 429 -35.15 5.15 2.92
CA ALA A 429 -36.42 4.46 3.16
C ALA A 429 -36.40 3.67 4.46
N TYR A 430 -35.21 3.37 5.00
CA TYR A 430 -35.09 2.82 6.34
C TYR A 430 -35.29 3.92 7.38
N THR A 431 -36.01 3.59 8.43
CA THR A 431 -36.21 4.47 9.58
C THR A 431 -35.84 3.74 10.86
N ASP A 432 -35.48 4.51 11.90
CA ASP A 432 -35.16 3.97 13.21
C ASP A 432 -36.44 3.31 13.78
N PRO A 433 -36.46 1.98 14.03
CA PRO A 433 -37.65 1.32 14.58
C PRO A 433 -38.12 1.93 15.91
N PHE A 434 -37.22 2.55 16.67
CA PHE A 434 -37.56 3.23 17.92
C PHE A 434 -38.36 4.53 17.76
N ASP A 435 -38.50 5.04 16.54
CA ASP A 435 -39.40 6.17 16.26
C ASP A 435 -40.89 5.73 16.33
N TYR A 436 -41.17 4.42 16.32
CA TYR A 436 -42.52 3.86 16.27
C TYR A 436 -42.79 2.77 17.32
N LEU A 437 -41.75 2.08 17.81
CA LEU A 437 -41.89 1.09 18.87
C LEU A 437 -42.17 1.76 20.23
N PRO A 438 -42.80 1.04 21.18
CA PRO A 438 -42.94 1.51 22.54
C PRO A 438 -41.55 1.60 23.17
N LYS A 439 -41.40 2.49 24.16
CA LYS A 439 -40.13 2.60 24.89
C LYS A 439 -39.87 1.30 25.66
N PRO A 440 -38.63 0.76 25.64
CA PRO A 440 -38.30 -0.40 26.48
C PRO A 440 -38.46 -0.04 27.97
N GLU A 441 -38.92 -1.00 28.76
CA GLU A 441 -39.17 -0.87 30.21
C GLU A 441 -37.85 -0.87 31.02
N PHE A 442 -36.91 0.01 30.67
CA PHE A 442 -35.62 0.13 31.36
C PHE A 442 -35.77 0.42 32.86
N ASN A 443 -36.87 1.07 33.25
CA ASN A 443 -37.23 1.33 34.65
C ASN A 443 -37.30 0.05 35.53
N LEU A 444 -37.49 -1.12 34.93
CA LEU A 444 -37.52 -2.40 35.63
C LEU A 444 -36.12 -3.01 35.89
N ILE A 445 -35.08 -2.53 35.20
CA ILE A 445 -33.74 -3.15 35.21
C ILE A 445 -32.59 -2.18 35.50
N LEU A 446 -32.85 -0.87 35.49
CA LEU A 446 -31.86 0.14 35.85
C LEU A 446 -31.64 0.14 37.37
N LYS A 447 -30.37 0.21 37.76
CA LYS A 447 -29.91 0.34 39.16
C LYS A 447 -28.95 1.53 39.26
N PRO A 448 -28.78 2.12 40.45
CA PRO A 448 -27.78 3.15 40.65
C PRO A 448 -26.38 2.65 40.28
N VAL A 449 -25.61 3.48 39.57
CA VAL A 449 -24.24 3.16 39.14
C VAL A 449 -23.36 4.42 39.14
N SER A 450 -22.04 4.24 39.28
CA SER A 450 -21.06 5.33 39.32
C SER A 450 -19.89 5.12 38.37
N PHE A 451 -19.16 6.20 38.09
CA PHE A 451 -17.93 6.20 37.31
C PHE A 451 -16.93 5.18 37.85
N GLY A 452 -16.26 4.45 36.94
CA GLY A 452 -15.33 3.37 37.26
C GLY A 452 -15.99 2.00 37.47
N GLN A 453 -17.31 1.95 37.72
CA GLN A 453 -18.03 0.69 37.89
C GLN A 453 -18.09 -0.12 36.58
N LYS A 454 -18.09 -1.46 36.72
CA LYS A 454 -18.24 -2.40 35.60
C LYS A 454 -19.37 -3.39 35.87
N GLY A 455 -19.99 -3.89 34.81
CA GLY A 455 -20.94 -5.00 34.86
C GLY A 455 -22.29 -4.72 34.21
N LYS A 456 -23.25 -5.62 34.46
CA LYS A 456 -24.57 -5.63 33.81
C LYS A 456 -25.37 -4.35 34.08
N ALA A 457 -25.29 -3.78 35.28
CA ALA A 457 -25.99 -2.54 35.64
C ALA A 457 -25.53 -1.34 34.79
N VAL A 458 -24.21 -1.22 34.56
CA VAL A 458 -23.63 -0.19 33.70
C VAL A 458 -24.01 -0.41 32.24
N LYS A 459 -24.01 -1.66 31.79
CA LYS A 459 -24.44 -2.01 30.41
C LYS A 459 -25.90 -1.63 30.17
N ASN A 460 -26.77 -1.85 31.16
CA ASN A 460 -28.18 -1.43 31.10
C ASN A 460 -28.30 0.09 31.01
N LEU A 461 -27.52 0.84 31.80
CA LEU A 461 -27.46 2.31 31.70
C LEU A 461 -27.03 2.76 30.30
N GLN A 462 -25.93 2.23 29.78
CA GLN A 462 -25.43 2.56 28.44
C GLN A 462 -26.47 2.27 27.34
N ASN A 463 -27.19 1.15 27.44
CA ASN A 463 -28.26 0.79 26.50
C ASN A 463 -29.44 1.76 26.57
N MET A 464 -29.84 2.19 27.78
CA MET A 464 -30.84 3.25 27.94
C MET A 464 -30.35 4.58 27.34
N LEU A 465 -29.10 4.99 27.58
CA LEU A 465 -28.54 6.22 27.01
C LEU A 465 -28.45 6.16 25.47
N LYS A 466 -28.22 4.97 24.89
CA LYS A 466 -28.29 4.75 23.43
C LYS A 466 -29.70 4.89 22.89
N TYR A 467 -30.67 4.28 23.58
CA TYR A 467 -32.09 4.43 23.27
C TYR A 467 -32.51 5.91 23.29
N GLU A 468 -32.03 6.67 24.27
CA GLU A 468 -32.27 8.10 24.41
C GLU A 468 -31.58 9.00 23.38
N LYS A 469 -30.81 8.38 22.46
CA LYS A 469 -30.04 9.03 21.39
C LYS A 469 -28.97 10.02 21.92
N VAL A 470 -28.52 9.84 23.16
CA VAL A 470 -27.49 10.69 23.81
C VAL A 470 -26.14 9.98 23.99
N PHE A 471 -26.11 8.65 23.83
CA PHE A 471 -24.89 7.85 23.76
C PHE A 471 -24.47 7.62 22.31
N PRO A 472 -23.16 7.66 21.98
CA PRO A 472 -22.68 7.42 20.62
C PRO A 472 -23.14 6.07 20.05
N ARG A 473 -23.87 6.11 18.93
CA ARG A 473 -24.45 4.91 18.28
C ARG A 473 -23.39 3.92 17.77
N ASN A 474 -22.21 4.44 17.45
CA ASN A 474 -21.07 3.69 16.93
C ASN A 474 -20.16 3.10 18.02
N ILE A 475 -20.51 3.20 19.30
CA ILE A 475 -19.74 2.62 20.42
C ILE A 475 -20.57 1.53 21.07
N SER A 476 -20.01 0.34 21.31
CA SER A 476 -20.72 -0.77 21.95
C SER A 476 -20.98 -0.48 23.44
N ALA A 477 -22.07 -1.03 23.99
CA ALA A 477 -22.32 -0.95 25.42
C ALA A 477 -21.45 -2.02 26.09
N ASN A 478 -20.24 -1.63 26.48
CA ASN A 478 -19.21 -2.52 27.01
C ASN A 478 -19.39 -2.82 28.50
N GLY A 479 -20.36 -2.19 29.17
CA GLY A 479 -20.59 -2.36 30.60
C GLY A 479 -19.53 -1.72 31.48
N MET A 480 -18.71 -0.79 30.95
CA MET A 480 -17.72 -0.04 31.71
C MET A 480 -18.11 1.44 31.80
N PHE A 481 -18.21 1.96 33.02
CA PHE A 481 -18.58 3.36 33.24
C PHE A 481 -17.31 4.22 33.13
N GLY A 482 -16.94 4.57 31.91
CA GLY A 482 -15.87 5.52 31.62
C GLY A 482 -16.37 6.87 31.12
N SER A 483 -15.45 7.66 30.56
CA SER A 483 -15.70 9.03 30.08
C SER A 483 -16.80 9.15 29.03
N THR A 484 -17.01 8.12 28.20
CA THR A 484 -18.10 8.11 27.22
C THR A 484 -19.46 7.99 27.90
N THR A 485 -19.57 7.12 28.90
CA THR A 485 -20.79 6.94 29.69
C THR A 485 -21.09 8.20 30.49
N GLU A 486 -20.08 8.81 31.11
CA GLU A 486 -20.19 10.08 31.85
C GLU A 486 -20.75 11.21 30.97
N LYS A 487 -20.10 11.48 29.82
CA LYS A 487 -20.55 12.53 28.88
C LYS A 487 -21.97 12.28 28.37
N SER A 488 -22.30 11.02 28.10
CA SER A 488 -23.64 10.65 27.61
C SER A 488 -24.70 10.79 28.71
N LEU A 489 -24.35 10.43 29.95
CA LEU A 489 -25.21 10.60 31.11
C LEU A 489 -25.43 12.08 31.44
N LYS A 490 -24.40 12.92 31.31
CA LYS A 490 -24.53 14.37 31.46
C LYS A 490 -25.52 14.96 30.45
N ARG A 491 -25.39 14.61 29.16
CA ARG A 491 -26.36 15.00 28.11
C ARG A 491 -27.78 14.51 28.39
N TRP A 492 -27.91 13.31 28.92
CA TRP A 492 -29.19 12.77 29.34
C TRP A 492 -29.80 13.59 30.48
N LYS A 493 -29.00 13.90 31.51
CA LYS A 493 -29.42 14.73 32.65
C LYS A 493 -29.86 16.11 32.17
N GLU A 494 -29.10 16.74 31.28
CA GLU A 494 -29.45 18.02 30.62
C GLU A 494 -30.79 17.92 29.85
N LYS A 495 -30.95 16.89 29.00
CA LYS A 495 -32.19 16.63 28.24
C LYS A 495 -33.42 16.54 29.15
N TYR A 496 -33.25 15.98 30.36
CA TYR A 496 -34.34 15.80 31.32
C TYR A 496 -34.38 16.86 32.43
N LYS A 497 -33.59 17.94 32.33
CA LYS A 497 -33.50 19.01 33.35
C LYS A 497 -33.17 18.47 34.76
N ILE A 498 -32.26 17.50 34.83
CA ILE A 498 -31.75 16.91 36.07
C ILE A 498 -30.35 17.49 36.32
N SER A 499 -30.07 17.99 37.52
CA SER A 499 -28.73 18.49 37.88
C SER A 499 -27.75 17.32 38.14
N GLY A 500 -26.49 17.48 37.71
CA GLY A 500 -25.42 16.53 38.01
C GLY A 500 -24.27 16.55 37.00
N ASP A 501 -23.09 16.14 37.45
CA ASP A 501 -21.84 16.12 36.67
C ASP A 501 -21.75 14.96 35.66
N GLY A 502 -22.66 13.98 35.75
CA GLY A 502 -22.67 12.78 34.92
C GLY A 502 -21.80 11.64 35.45
N LYS A 503 -21.18 11.77 36.63
CA LYS A 503 -20.35 10.72 37.24
C LYS A 503 -21.14 9.64 37.96
N SER A 504 -22.43 9.86 38.19
CA SER A 504 -23.33 8.85 38.76
C SER A 504 -24.73 8.93 38.19
N PHE A 505 -25.36 7.76 38.05
CA PHE A 505 -26.80 7.58 37.89
C PHE A 505 -27.35 7.13 39.24
N SER A 506 -28.04 8.03 39.94
CA SER A 506 -28.49 7.86 41.32
C SER A 506 -29.89 7.25 41.42
N ALA A 507 -30.31 6.89 42.64
CA ALA A 507 -31.69 6.48 42.90
C ALA A 507 -32.70 7.61 42.60
N SER A 508 -32.31 8.87 42.85
CA SER A 508 -33.12 10.05 42.49
C SER A 508 -33.25 10.20 40.97
N ASP A 509 -32.18 9.97 40.21
CA ASP A 509 -32.22 9.98 38.75
C ASP A 509 -33.17 8.89 38.22
N LEU A 510 -33.16 7.71 38.83
CA LEU A 510 -34.07 6.61 38.50
C LEU A 510 -35.53 6.94 38.82
N GLN A 511 -35.82 7.56 39.95
CA GLN A 511 -37.19 8.01 40.29
C GLN A 511 -37.68 9.10 39.32
N LYS A 512 -36.84 10.09 39.00
CA LYS A 512 -37.18 11.15 38.02
C LYS A 512 -37.38 10.59 36.61
N PHE A 513 -36.62 9.57 36.24
CA PHE A 513 -36.85 8.83 35.00
C PHE A 513 -38.20 8.12 35.04
N LYS A 514 -38.50 7.37 36.12
CA LYS A 514 -39.78 6.68 36.31
C LYS A 514 -40.99 7.61 36.30
N ALA A 515 -40.88 8.86 36.76
CA ALA A 515 -41.99 9.81 36.78
C ALA A 515 -42.32 10.40 35.40
N LYS A 516 -41.43 10.26 34.41
CA LYS A 516 -41.59 10.81 33.05
C LYS A 516 -41.99 9.75 32.01
N TYR A 517 -42.13 8.50 32.45
CA TYR A 517 -42.33 7.29 31.66
C TYR A 517 -43.50 6.52 32.26
#